data_AF-A0A964HUX5-F1
#
_entry.id   AF-A0A964HUX5-F1
#
_cell.length_a   1.000
_cell.length_b   1.000
_cell.length_c   1.000
_cell.angle_alpha   90.00
_cell.angle_beta   90.00
_cell.angle_gamma   90.00
#
_symmetry.space_group_name_H-M   'P 1'
#
loop_
_entity.id
_entity.type
_entity.pdbx_description
1 polymer ?
#
loop_
_entity_poly.entity_id
_entity_poly.type
_entity_poly.pdbx_seq_one_letter_code
_entity_poly.pdbx_strand_id
1 'polypeptide(L)'
;MNEQLVRGALARVFEHDFTFDVRSDTPLSSFGALDEAWVMLARAIAEAAKTSGQDVELEDTDICEVQTFGELVALVDSLARTEARATT
;
A
#
# COMPACT_ATOMS: atom_id res chain seq x y z
N MET A 1 -7.35 10.08 -0.70
CA MET A 1 -6.20 10.36 0.20
C MET A 1 -5.27 9.15 0.25
N ASN A 2 -5.81 7.93 0.38
CA ASN A 2 -5.04 6.68 0.44
C ASN A 2 -4.25 6.33 -0.84
N GLU A 3 -4.72 6.69 -2.04
CA GLU A 3 -3.96 6.43 -3.29
C GLU A 3 -2.57 7.10 -3.31
N GLN A 4 -2.48 8.36 -2.86
CA GLN A 4 -1.18 9.07 -2.81
C GLN A 4 -0.26 8.48 -1.76
N LEU A 5 -0.84 7.99 -0.66
CA LEU A 5 -0.13 7.26 0.40
C LEU A 5 0.53 6.00 -0.17
N VAL A 6 -0.25 5.18 -0.89
CA VAL A 6 0.24 3.96 -1.52
C VAL A 6 1.26 4.27 -2.62
N ARG A 7 1.07 5.31 -3.44
CA ARG A 7 2.07 5.76 -4.43
C ARG A 7 3.38 6.19 -3.78
N GLY A 8 3.31 6.94 -2.69
CA GLY A 8 4.49 7.37 -1.93
C GLY A 8 5.24 6.19 -1.32
N ALA A 9 4.50 5.21 -0.78
CA ALA A 9 5.07 3.97 -0.25
C ALA A 9 5.77 3.15 -1.36
N LEU A 10 5.12 2.95 -2.51
CA LEU A 10 5.73 2.29 -3.67
C LEU A 10 7.00 3.02 -4.15
N ALA A 11 6.95 4.34 -4.32
CA ALA A 11 8.12 5.11 -4.76
C ALA A 11 9.31 4.95 -3.79
N ARG A 12 9.03 4.85 -2.49
CA ARG A 12 10.04 4.66 -1.44
C ARG A 12 10.62 3.24 -1.42
N VAL A 13 9.79 2.22 -1.62
CA VAL A 13 10.21 0.81 -1.62
C VAL A 13 11.01 0.46 -2.85
N PHE A 14 10.61 0.98 -4.01
CA PHE A 14 11.26 0.67 -5.28
C PHE A 14 12.35 1.70 -5.66
N GLU A 15 12.76 2.59 -4.74
CA GLU A 15 13.82 3.61 -4.91
C GLU A 15 13.84 4.31 -6.28
N HIS A 16 12.68 4.56 -6.87
CA HIS A 16 12.61 5.31 -8.11
C HIS A 16 12.38 6.80 -7.80
N ASP A 17 13.37 7.62 -8.16
CA ASP A 17 13.28 9.08 -8.25
C ASP A 17 12.23 9.60 -9.28
N PHE A 18 11.38 8.70 -9.81
CA PHE A 18 10.39 9.00 -10.84
C PHE A 18 8.98 9.00 -10.28
N THR A 19 8.17 9.91 -10.83
CA THR A 19 6.72 9.92 -10.65
C THR A 19 6.18 8.57 -11.12
N PHE A 20 5.80 7.73 -10.16
CA PHE A 20 5.13 6.45 -10.38
C PHE A 20 3.76 6.74 -11.03
N ASP A 21 3.72 6.90 -12.36
CA ASP A 21 2.47 6.92 -13.14
C ASP A 21 1.95 5.49 -13.27
N VAL A 22 1.55 4.94 -12.12
CA VAL A 22 1.00 3.60 -12.02
C VAL A 22 -0.50 3.70 -12.14
N ARG A 23 -1.02 2.97 -13.13
CA ARG A 23 -2.44 2.81 -13.35
C ARG A 23 -3.00 1.78 -12.39
N SER A 24 -4.27 1.91 -12.06
CA SER A 24 -4.97 0.97 -11.18
C SER A 24 -4.93 -0.47 -11.67
N ASP A 25 -4.86 -0.70 -12.98
CA ASP A 25 -4.76 -2.04 -13.59
C ASP A 25 -3.33 -2.60 -13.64
N THR A 26 -2.32 -1.83 -13.22
CA THR A 26 -0.93 -2.27 -13.30
C THR A 26 -0.71 -3.42 -12.31
N PRO A 27 -0.25 -4.58 -12.79
CA PRO A 27 0.01 -5.73 -11.92
C PRO A 27 1.25 -5.46 -11.07
N LEU A 28 1.19 -5.84 -9.79
CA LEU A 28 2.27 -5.57 -8.85
C LEU A 28 3.52 -6.41 -9.14
N SER A 29 3.35 -7.52 -9.87
CA SER A 29 4.44 -8.31 -10.43
C SER A 29 5.32 -7.54 -11.43
N SER A 30 4.84 -6.42 -11.99
CA SER A 30 5.65 -5.56 -12.86
C SER A 30 6.72 -4.78 -12.09
N PHE A 31 6.62 -4.66 -10.76
CA PHE A 31 7.60 -3.93 -9.95
C PHE A 31 8.76 -4.81 -9.43
N GLY A 32 8.68 -6.14 -9.58
CA GLY A 32 9.77 -7.05 -9.22
C GLY A 32 9.31 -8.36 -8.58
N ALA A 33 10.24 -9.04 -7.92
CA ALA A 33 9.95 -10.26 -7.18
C ALA A 33 8.96 -9.95 -6.03
N LEU A 34 7.81 -10.62 -6.07
CA LEU A 34 6.64 -10.31 -5.26
C LEU A 34 6.94 -10.46 -3.75
N ASP A 35 7.54 -11.57 -3.32
CA ASP A 35 7.63 -11.92 -1.89
C ASP A 35 8.34 -10.87 -1.01
N GLU A 36 9.52 -10.37 -1.39
CA GLU A 36 10.21 -9.33 -0.60
C GLU A 36 9.61 -7.93 -0.81
N ALA A 37 9.11 -7.66 -2.01
CA ALA A 37 8.51 -6.37 -2.34
C ALA A 37 7.22 -6.11 -1.55
N TRP A 38 6.39 -7.14 -1.34
CA TRP A 38 5.15 -7.04 -0.56
C TRP A 38 5.40 -6.68 0.89
N VAL A 39 6.36 -7.32 1.55
CA VAL A 39 6.71 -7.04 2.95
C VAL A 39 7.23 -5.60 3.09
N MET A 40 8.06 -5.15 2.15
CA MET A 40 8.54 -3.77 2.14
C MET A 40 7.40 -2.76 1.89
N LEU A 41 6.47 -3.10 1.00
CA LEU A 41 5.31 -2.29 0.67
C LEU A 41 4.34 -2.16 1.84
N ALA A 42 4.03 -3.27 2.53
CA ALA A 42 3.23 -3.28 3.74
C ALA A 42 3.82 -2.35 4.80
N ARG A 43 5.12 -2.47 5.06
CA ARG A 43 5.83 -1.61 6.02
C ARG A 43 5.80 -0.14 5.61
N ALA A 44 6.04 0.17 4.33
CA ALA A 44 6.02 1.53 3.84
C ALA A 44 4.63 2.17 3.92
N ILE A 45 3.56 1.40 3.64
CA ILE A 45 2.18 1.87 3.81
C ILE A 45 1.88 2.11 5.28
N ALA A 46 2.23 1.19 6.18
CA ALA A 46 2.02 1.34 7.62
C ALA A 46 2.77 2.58 8.18
N GLU A 47 4.03 2.78 7.78
CA GLU A 47 4.80 3.97 8.15
C GLU A 47 4.16 5.25 7.62
N ALA A 48 3.75 5.27 6.35
CA ALA A 48 3.17 6.44 5.74
C ALA A 48 1.78 6.76 6.33
N ALA A 49 0.97 5.74 6.62
CA ALA A 49 -0.28 5.90 7.37
C ALA A 49 -0.02 6.52 8.75
N LYS A 50 0.98 6.00 9.48
CA LYS A 50 1.37 6.50 10.79
C LYS A 50 1.79 7.97 10.75
N THR A 51 2.54 8.38 9.72
CA THR A 51 2.88 9.81 9.53
C THR A 51 1.67 10.70 9.22
N SER A 52 0.60 10.12 8.66
CA SER A 52 -0.68 10.80 8.43
C SER A 52 -1.62 10.74 9.64
N GLY A 53 -1.19 10.15 10.77
CA GLY A 53 -2.00 9.99 11.98
C GLY A 53 -3.02 8.86 11.91
N GLN A 54 -2.85 7.94 10.96
CA GLN A 54 -3.66 6.72 10.82
C GLN A 54 -2.81 5.52 11.27
N ASP A 55 -3.38 4.63 12.06
CA ASP A 55 -2.76 3.33 12.32
C ASP A 55 -3.35 2.34 11.29
N VAL A 56 -2.48 1.67 10.55
CA VAL A 56 -2.86 0.70 9.52
C VAL A 56 -1.91 -0.47 9.66
N GLU A 57 -2.46 -1.60 10.10
CA GLU A 57 -1.74 -2.86 10.16
C GLU A 57 -2.17 -3.72 8.96
N LEU A 58 -1.20 -4.14 8.15
CA LEU A 58 -1.40 -5.00 6.98
C LEU A 58 -0.86 -6.38 7.33
N GLU A 59 -1.72 -7.40 7.27
CA GLU A 59 -1.26 -8.78 7.40
C GLU A 59 -0.66 -9.27 6.07
N ASP A 60 0.36 -10.13 6.15
CA ASP A 60 0.98 -10.74 4.95
C ASP A 60 -0.05 -11.45 4.07
N THR A 61 -1.09 -12.01 4.69
CA THR A 61 -2.18 -12.70 3.98
C THR A 61 -3.00 -11.73 3.13
N ASP A 62 -3.37 -10.56 3.68
CA ASP A 62 -4.16 -9.56 2.95
C ASP A 62 -3.41 -9.02 1.75
N ILE A 63 -2.09 -8.85 1.88
CA ILE A 63 -1.28 -8.27 0.83
C ILE A 63 -0.95 -9.27 -0.29
N CYS A 64 -0.87 -10.57 0.02
CA CYS A 64 -0.65 -11.63 -0.98
C CYS A 64 -1.85 -11.84 -1.91
N GLU A 65 -3.06 -11.48 -1.47
CA GLU A 65 -4.27 -11.54 -2.32
C GLU A 65 -4.37 -10.36 -3.30
N VAL A 66 -3.63 -9.27 -3.04
CA VAL A 66 -3.58 -8.12 -3.92
C VAL A 66 -2.76 -8.46 -5.16
N GLN A 67 -3.27 -8.18 -6.35
CA GLN A 67 -2.54 -8.42 -7.60
C GLN A 67 -2.25 -7.13 -8.36
N THR A 68 -3.06 -6.11 -8.15
CA THR A 68 -2.99 -4.84 -8.88
C THR A 68 -2.85 -3.64 -7.94
N PHE A 69 -2.29 -2.55 -8.46
CA PHE A 69 -2.19 -1.30 -7.70
C PHE A 69 -3.56 -0.79 -7.21
N GLY A 70 -4.62 -0.94 -8.01
CA GLY A 70 -5.97 -0.53 -7.63
C GLY A 70 -6.52 -1.32 -6.43
N GLU A 71 -6.27 -2.62 -6.39
CA GLU A 71 -6.65 -3.47 -5.25
C GLU A 71 -5.89 -3.09 -3.98
N LEU A 72 -4.60 -2.75 -4.12
CA LEU A 72 -3.79 -2.29 -2.99
C LEU A 72 -4.37 -1.01 -2.37
N VAL A 73 -4.75 -0.05 -3.22
CA VAL A 73 -5.38 1.20 -2.78
C VAL A 73 -6.72 0.91 -2.10
N ALA A 74 -7.51 -0.02 -2.63
CA ALA A 74 -8.80 -0.41 -2.04
C ALA A 74 -8.62 -1.10 -0.68
N LEU A 75 -7.61 -1.97 -0.54
CA LEU A 75 -7.28 -2.64 0.73
C LEU A 75 -6.90 -1.61 1.80
N VAL A 76 -6.00 -0.68 1.47
CA VAL A 76 -5.60 0.39 2.41
C VAL A 76 -6.78 1.29 2.76
N ASP A 77 -7.66 1.60 1.81
CA ASP A 77 -8.89 2.36 2.11
C ASP A 77 -9.82 1.60 3.05
N SER A 78 -9.95 0.30 2.86
CA SER A 78 -10.76 -0.58 3.71
C SER A 78 -10.21 -0.66 5.14
N LEU A 79 -8.90 -0.84 5.29
CA LEU A 79 -8.22 -0.93 6.60
C LEU A 79 -8.25 0.41 7.33
N ALA A 80 -7.91 1.50 6.64
CA ALA A 80 -8.03 2.86 7.17
C ALA A 80 -9.44 3.20 7.65
N ARG A 81 -10.47 2.68 6.98
CA ARG A 81 -11.88 2.92 7.34
C ARG A 81 -12.37 1.98 8.45
N THR A 82 -11.80 0.79 8.58
CA THR A 82 -12.15 -0.19 9.62
C THR A 82 -11.68 0.29 11.00
N GLU A 83 -10.46 0.81 11.08
CA GLU A 83 -9.90 1.45 12.29
C GLU A 83 -10.71 2.68 12.73
N ALA A 84 -11.17 3.51 11.77
CA ALA A 84 -12.03 4.66 12.05
C ALA A 84 -13.40 4.28 12.65
N ARG A 85 -13.83 3.01 12.52
CA ARG A 85 -15.09 2.50 13.09
C ARG A 85 -14.92 1.77 14.42
N ALA A 86 -13.70 1.36 14.77
CA ALA A 86 -13.42 0.62 16.01
C ALA A 86 -13.24 1.54 17.24
N THR A 87 -13.20 2.86 17.06
CA THR A 87 -12.95 3.85 18.11
C THR A 87 -14.20 4.60 18.63
N THR A 88 -15.42 4.11 18.36
CA THR A 88 -16.67 4.70 18.90
C THR A 88 -17.24 3.92 20.08
#